data_AF-A0A552FLI3-F1
#
_entry.id   AF-A0A552FLI3-F1
#
_cell.length_a   1.000
_cell.length_b   1.000
_cell.length_c   1.000
_cell.angle_alpha   90.00
_cell.angle_beta   90.00
_cell.angle_gamma   90.00
#
_symmetry.space_group_name_H-M   'P 1'
#
loop_
_entity.id
_entity.type
_entity.pdbx_description
1 polymer ?
#
loop_
_entity_poly.entity_id
_entity_poly.type
_entity_poly.pdbx_seq_one_letter_code
_entity_poly.pdbx_strand_id
1 'polypeptide(L)' 'MRVIEFKVKATQQQQIAILEAIIIGQFIRNKCIRLWMDSHREDKVNYASFCKFVTTLSNDSDTPFVG' A
#
# COMPACT_ATOMS: atom_id res chain seq x y z
N MET A 1 5.65 19.70 8.48
CA MET A 1 5.81 18.24 8.59
C MET A 1 6.41 17.94 9.96
N ARG A 2 5.67 17.28 10.86
CA ARG A 2 6.22 16.81 12.13
C ARG A 2 6.79 15.40 11.87
N VAL A 3 8.10 15.24 12.06
CA VAL A 3 8.76 13.94 11.98
C VAL A 3 8.82 13.40 13.41
N ILE A 4 8.22 12.24 13.63
CA ILE A 4 8.35 11.53 14.91
C ILE A 4 9.23 10.32 14.64
N GLU A 5 10.42 10.31 15.24
CA GLU A 5 11.38 9.23 15.10
C GLU A 5 11.25 8.27 16.27
N PHE A 6 10.97 7.00 15.95
CA PHE A 6 10.95 5.92 16.94
C PHE A 6 12.08 4.93 16.62
N LYS A 7 12.92 4.64 17.61
CA LYS A 7 13.94 3.60 17.49
C LYS A 7 13.32 2.25 17.85
N VAL A 8 13.14 1.38 16.86
CA VAL A 8 12.64 0.02 17.10
C VAL A 8 13.79 -0.89 17.53
N LYS A 9 13.61 -1.62 18.64
CA LYS A 9 14.48 -2.75 19.01
C LYS A 9 13.86 -4.02 18.42
N ALA A 10 14.47 -4.55 17.38
CA ALA A 10 13.96 -5.69 16.64
C ALA A 10 15.11 -6.59 16.19
N THR A 11 14.86 -7.88 16.02
CA THR A 11 15.83 -8.81 15.42
C THR A 11 16.02 -8.47 13.94
N GLN A 12 17.10 -8.95 13.33
CA GLN A 12 17.37 -8.70 11.91
C GLN A 12 16.21 -9.15 11.00
N GLN A 13 15.61 -10.31 11.29
CA GLN A 13 14.45 -10.81 10.55
C GLN A 13 13.23 -9.88 10.68
N GLN A 14 12.97 -9.37 11.87
CA GLN A 14 11.89 -8.42 12.11
C GLN A 14 12.13 -7.09 11.41
N GLN A 15 13.38 -6.60 11.38
CA GLN A 15 13.72 -5.38 10.66
C GLN A 15 13.48 -5.50 9.16
N ILE A 16 13.82 -6.65 8.56
CA ILE A 16 13.55 -6.94 7.14
C ILE A 16 12.04 -6.94 6.89
N ALA A 17 11.26 -7.67 7.69
CA ALA A 17 9.81 -7.71 7.56
C ALA A 17 9.15 -6.32 7.70
N ILE A 18 9.67 -5.47 8.59
CA ILE A 18 9.21 -4.08 8.73
C ILE A 18 9.51 -3.27 7.47
N LEU A 19 10.72 -3.36 6.93
CA LEU A 19 11.11 -2.65 5.72
C LEU A 19 10.25 -3.09 4.52
N GLU A 20 10.02 -4.40 4.37
CA GLU A 20 9.13 -4.95 3.35
C GLU A 20 7.71 -4.39 3.51
N ALA A 21 7.13 -4.44 4.72
CA ALA A 21 5.81 -3.91 4.99
C ALA A 21 5.69 -2.40 4.69
N ILE A 22 6.73 -1.61 4.98
CA ILE A 22 6.77 -0.18 4.66
C ILE A 22 6.75 0.02 3.14
N ILE A 23 7.59 -0.70 2.39
CA ILE A 23 7.67 -0.58 0.94
C ILE A 23 6.35 -1.00 0.28
N ILE A 24 5.77 -2.12 0.71
CA ILE A 24 4.48 -2.63 0.23
C ILE A 24 3.38 -1.62 0.53
N GLY A 25 3.32 -1.08 1.75
CA GLY A 25 2.33 -0.07 2.13
C GLY A 25 2.44 1.22 1.31
N GLN A 26 3.67 1.66 1.01
CA GLN A 26 3.90 2.80 0.12
C GLN A 26 3.45 2.52 -1.32
N PHE A 27 3.74 1.33 -1.84
CA PHE A 27 3.31 0.89 -3.16
C PHE A 27 1.78 0.88 -3.29
N ILE A 28 1.08 0.21 -2.36
CA ILE A 28 -0.39 0.14 -2.33
C ILE A 28 -0.99 1.54 -2.28
N ARG A 29 -0.50 2.40 -1.37
CA ARG A 29 -0.98 3.78 -1.24
C ARG A 29 -0.82 4.55 -2.55
N ASN A 30 0.36 4.46 -3.19
CA ASN A 30 0.62 5.17 -4.45
C ASN A 30 -0.29 4.66 -5.58
N LYS A 31 -0.56 3.35 -5.65
CA LYS A 31 -1.50 2.76 -6.61
C LYS A 31 -2.93 3.24 -6.39
N CYS A 32 -3.41 3.29 -5.14
CA CYS A 32 -4.74 3.83 -4.82
C CYS A 32 -4.85 5.32 -5.17
N ILE A 33 -3.81 6.12 -4.91
CA ILE A 33 -3.79 7.53 -5.31
C ILE A 33 -3.85 7.66 -6.83
N ARG A 34 -3.09 6.83 -7.57
CA ARG A 34 -3.12 6.82 -9.03
C ARG A 34 -4.51 6.49 -9.56
N LEU A 35 -5.14 5.44 -9.04
CA LEU A 35 -6.51 5.07 -9.37
C LEU A 35 -7.48 6.24 -9.16
N TRP A 36 -7.40 6.92 -8.02
CA TRP A 36 -8.23 8.08 -7.72
C TRP A 36 -8.01 9.23 -8.70
N MET A 37 -6.75 9.52 -9.06
CA MET A 37 -6.41 10.56 -10.03
C MET A 37 -6.90 10.24 -11.44
N ASP A 38 -6.88 8.96 -11.83
CA ASP A 38 -7.34 8.51 -13.16
C ASP A 38 -8.86 8.39 -13.26
N SER A 39 -9.57 8.42 -12.13
CA SER A 39 -11.02 8.26 -12.10
C SER A 39 -11.74 9.58 -12.35
N HIS A 40 -12.87 9.50 -13.06
CA HIS A 40 -13.78 10.62 -13.27
C HIS A 40 -14.69 10.79 -12.06
N ARG A 41 -15.32 11.96 -11.92
CA ARG A 41 -16.27 12.23 -10.82
C ARG A 41 -17.46 11.25 -10.81
N GLU A 42 -17.83 10.73 -11.97
CA GLU A 42 -18.94 9.80 -12.14
C GLU A 42 -18.63 8.38 -11.61
N ASP A 43 -17.34 8.00 -11.57
CA ASP A 43 -16.89 6.68 -11.11
C ASP A 43 -17.07 6.49 -9.60
N LYS A 44 -17.31 7.59 -8.86
CA LYS A 44 -17.60 7.60 -7.41
C LYS A 44 -16.65 6.72 -6.59
N VAL A 45 -15.35 6.81 -6.88
CA VAL A 45 -14.31 6.06 -6.16
C VAL A 45 -14.37 6.40 -4.68
N ASN A 46 -14.59 5.37 -3.87
CA ASN A 46 -14.70 5.46 -2.43
C ASN A 46 -13.83 4.40 -1.76
N TYR A 47 -13.90 4.31 -0.43
CA TYR A 47 -13.14 3.34 0.35
C TYR A 47 -13.34 1.88 -0.12
N ALA A 48 -14.58 1.48 -0.43
CA ALA A 48 -14.87 0.12 -0.89
C ALA A 48 -14.24 -0.16 -2.26
N SER A 49 -14.19 0.84 -3.15
CA SER A 49 -13.48 0.74 -4.43
C SER A 49 -11.98 0.48 -4.22
N PHE A 50 -11.35 1.19 -3.27
CA PHE A 50 -9.95 0.96 -2.94
C PHE A 50 -9.71 -0.43 -2.35
N CYS A 51 -10.53 -0.90 -1.41
CA CYS A 51 -10.37 -2.24 -0.84
C CYS A 51 -10.43 -3.32 -1.93
N LYS A 52 -11.42 -3.24 -2.84
CA LYS A 52 -11.52 -4.16 -3.97
C LYS A 52 -10.28 -4.11 -4.87
N PHE A 53 -9.80 -2.90 -5.17
CA PHE A 53 -8.61 -2.72 -5.99
C PHE A 53 -7.34 -3.31 -5.33
N VAL A 54 -7.17 -3.16 -4.02
CA VAL A 54 -6.07 -3.80 -3.29
C VAL A 54 -6.18 -5.33 -3.33
N THR A 55 -7.39 -5.88 -3.21
CA THR A 55 -7.63 -7.31 -3.40
C THR A 55 -7.28 -7.76 -4.83
N THR A 56 -7.57 -6.97 -5.86
CA THR A 56 -7.17 -7.31 -7.23
C THR A 56 -5.65 -7.31 -7.39
N LEU A 57 -4.94 -6.33 -6.81
CA LEU A 57 -3.48 -6.29 -6.83
C LEU A 57 -2.85 -7.48 -6.09
N SER A 58 -3.44 -7.89 -4.96
CA SER A 58 -2.98 -9.04 -4.20
C SER A 58 -3.09 -10.36 -4.97
N ASN A 59 -4.02 -10.46 -5.91
CA ASN A 59 -4.22 -11.65 -6.75
C ASN A 59 -3.50 -11.56 -8.10
N ASP A 60 -2.85 -10.43 -8.40
CA ASP A 60 -2.18 -10.17 -9.67
C ASP A 60 -0.81 -10.88 -9.71
N SER A 61 -0.52 -11.58 -10.81
CA SER A 61 0.76 -12.23 -11.04
C SER A 61 1.92 -11.24 -11.16
N ASP A 62 1.63 -9.98 -11.55
CA ASP A 62 2.65 -8.95 -11.70
C ASP A 62 3.07 -8.32 -10.36
N THR A 63 2.28 -8.50 -9.30
CA THR A 63 2.56 -7.96 -7.96
C THR A 63 2.48 -9.02 -6.85
N PRO A 64 3.30 -10.09 -6.93
CA PRO A 64 3.25 -11.21 -5.98
C PRO A 64 3.68 -10.84 -4.55
N PHE A 65 4.28 -9.67 -4.36
CA PHE A 65 4.73 -9.17 -3.04
C PHE A 65 3.61 -8.46 -2.25
N VAL A 66 2.43 -8.27 -2.85
CA VAL A 66 1.27 -7.62 -2.20
C VAL A 66 0.38 -8.62 -1.47
N GLY A 67 0.39 -9.90 -1.89
CA GLY A 67 -0.51 -10.97 -1.45
C GLY A 67 0.20 -12.16 -0.83
#